data_AF-X1IPB3-F1
#
_entry.id   AF-X1IPB3-F1
#
_cell.length_a   1.000
_cell.length_b   1.000
_cell.length_c   1.000
_cell.angle_alpha   90.00
_cell.angle_beta   90.00
_cell.angle_gamma   90.00
#
_symmetry.space_group_name_H-M   'P 1'
#
loop_
_entity.id
_entity.type
_entity.pdbx_description
1 polymer ?
#
loop_
_entity_poly.entity_id
_entity_poly.type
_entity_poly.pdbx_seq_one_letter_code
_entity_poly.pdbx_strand_id
1 'polypeptide(L)'
;LRITREWKLDETGDIGSIIITLDTVLLPAKTSDFTEYVVWVDSDGNFSSGATQYSLEFNNNEYITESVDFSAGNYISFGILRPVVRFSPSSSNDSEGTSPASIKVSLNHISTKTVTVDYSATGGTATNDSTDYDLDNGSLTFLAGDTVEYITPVIINDTIKESEETIIISLSNPSSNAIIGADTTHTFTINDDDNSRTIQFSVTTDNADEDKGQDTIVVEINLIDNDHHTTSDYTITGTATGSGEDYTLAAGTISVYAGYTSNIITFNINDDNLDEDNET
;
A
#
# COMPACT_ATOMS: atom_id res chain seq x y z
N LEU A 1 -30.44 -11.58 5.91
CA LEU A 1 -31.76 -11.38 6.57
C LEU A 1 -32.33 -12.75 6.89
N ARG A 2 -32.79 -12.98 8.12
CA ARG A 2 -33.49 -14.22 8.49
C ARG A 2 -34.92 -14.19 7.94
N ILE A 3 -35.39 -15.30 7.39
CA ILE A 3 -36.72 -15.35 6.73
C ILE A 3 -37.65 -16.44 7.29
N THR A 4 -37.21 -17.22 8.28
CA THR A 4 -38.03 -18.31 8.84
C THR A 4 -37.78 -18.57 10.32
N ARG A 5 -38.43 -19.62 10.84
CA ARG A 5 -38.34 -20.10 12.22
C ARG A 5 -36.93 -20.57 12.56
N GLU A 6 -36.68 -20.75 13.85
CA GLU A 6 -35.46 -21.36 14.38
C GLU A 6 -35.78 -22.76 14.84
N TRP A 7 -34.82 -23.66 14.62
CA TRP A 7 -34.87 -25.01 15.15
C TRP A 7 -33.61 -25.24 15.95
N LYS A 8 -33.76 -25.73 17.18
CA LYS A 8 -32.65 -26.30 17.93
C LYS A 8 -32.61 -27.78 17.61
N LEU A 9 -31.44 -28.27 17.22
CA LEU A 9 -31.24 -29.70 16.99
C LEU A 9 -30.54 -30.30 18.20
N ASP A 10 -31.14 -31.37 18.73
CA ASP A 10 -30.54 -32.20 19.77
C ASP A 10 -30.17 -33.55 19.15
N GLU A 11 -28.99 -34.07 19.48
CA GLU A 11 -28.49 -35.36 19.00
C GLU A 11 -28.84 -36.45 20.02
N THR A 12 -29.47 -37.52 19.55
CA THR A 12 -29.67 -38.74 20.35
C THR A 12 -29.34 -39.97 19.50
N GLY A 13 -28.28 -40.69 19.82
CA GLY A 13 -27.87 -41.92 19.12
C GLY A 13 -26.69 -41.72 18.15
N ASP A 14 -26.54 -42.63 17.18
CA ASP A 14 -25.47 -42.57 16.18
C ASP A 14 -25.75 -41.47 15.12
N ILE A 15 -24.70 -40.77 14.71
CA ILE A 15 -24.78 -39.67 13.73
C ILE A 15 -25.08 -40.23 12.32
N GLY A 16 -26.09 -39.66 11.66
CA GLY A 16 -26.45 -39.93 10.26
C GLY A 16 -26.72 -38.63 9.47
N SER A 17 -27.10 -38.75 8.20
CA SER A 17 -27.44 -37.59 7.37
C SER A 17 -28.86 -37.11 7.65
N ILE A 18 -29.03 -35.79 7.84
CA ILE A 18 -30.34 -35.13 7.91
C ILE A 18 -30.57 -34.39 6.58
N ILE A 19 -31.67 -34.70 5.89
CA ILE A 19 -32.12 -33.94 4.73
C ILE A 19 -33.26 -33.02 5.20
N ILE A 20 -33.06 -31.71 5.06
CA ILE A 20 -34.10 -30.72 5.31
C ILE A 20 -34.60 -30.21 3.96
N THR A 21 -35.77 -30.67 3.55
CA THR A 21 -36.44 -30.17 2.34
C THR A 21 -37.38 -29.03 2.71
N LEU A 22 -37.27 -27.91 2.01
CA LEU A 22 -38.13 -26.75 2.20
C LEU A 22 -38.96 -26.49 0.94
N ASP A 23 -40.28 -26.40 1.10
CA ASP A 23 -41.17 -26.02 0.00
C ASP A 23 -40.98 -24.54 -0.36
N THR A 24 -40.33 -24.31 -1.50
CA THR A 24 -40.01 -22.96 -1.99
C THR A 24 -41.23 -22.16 -2.42
N VAL A 25 -42.38 -22.81 -2.64
CA VAL A 25 -43.63 -22.13 -3.00
C VAL A 25 -44.19 -21.35 -1.79
N LEU A 26 -43.82 -21.77 -0.57
CA LEU A 26 -44.22 -21.12 0.68
C LEU A 26 -43.16 -20.17 1.24
N LEU A 27 -41.96 -20.18 0.66
CA LEU A 27 -40.94 -19.19 1.00
C LEU A 27 -41.36 -17.82 0.46
N PRO A 28 -41.14 -16.74 1.24
CA PRO A 28 -41.17 -15.39 0.67
C PRO A 28 -40.23 -15.34 -0.54
N ALA A 29 -40.72 -14.82 -1.66
CA ALA A 29 -39.88 -14.57 -2.81
C ALA A 29 -38.68 -13.72 -2.39
N LYS A 30 -37.48 -14.08 -2.85
CA LYS A 30 -36.31 -13.19 -2.72
C LYS A 30 -36.68 -11.86 -3.35
N THR A 31 -36.45 -10.73 -2.67
CA THR A 31 -36.44 -9.45 -3.39
C THR A 31 -35.22 -9.44 -4.32
N SER A 32 -35.23 -8.59 -5.35
CA SER A 32 -34.13 -8.47 -6.33
C SER A 32 -32.75 -8.36 -5.68
N ASP A 33 -32.72 -7.73 -4.51
CA ASP A 33 -31.50 -7.39 -3.80
C ASP A 33 -30.89 -8.59 -3.08
N PHE A 34 -31.63 -9.68 -2.86
CA PHE A 34 -31.09 -10.90 -2.25
C PHE A 34 -30.97 -12.01 -3.27
N THR A 35 -29.76 -12.51 -3.45
CA THR A 35 -29.47 -13.50 -4.49
C THR A 35 -29.49 -14.93 -3.99
N GLU A 36 -29.24 -15.13 -2.71
CA GLU A 36 -28.96 -16.46 -2.16
C GLU A 36 -29.85 -16.81 -1.00
N TYR A 37 -30.24 -18.09 -0.93
CA TYR A 37 -30.73 -18.68 0.30
C TYR A 37 -29.53 -19.27 1.03
N VAL A 38 -29.58 -19.23 2.36
CA VAL A 38 -28.52 -19.74 3.22
C VAL A 38 -29.09 -20.49 4.42
N VAL A 39 -28.38 -21.52 4.84
CA VAL A 39 -28.55 -22.14 6.16
C VAL A 39 -27.59 -21.44 7.11
N TRP A 40 -28.10 -20.93 8.22
CA TRP A 40 -27.30 -20.35 9.30
C TRP A 40 -27.25 -21.37 10.42
N VAL A 41 -26.04 -21.67 10.89
CA VAL A 41 -25.80 -22.52 12.06
C VAL A 41 -25.15 -21.66 13.13
N ASP A 42 -25.75 -21.66 14.31
CA ASP A 42 -25.32 -20.83 15.43
C ASP A 42 -25.37 -21.60 16.75
N SER A 43 -24.39 -21.38 17.62
CA SER A 43 -24.30 -22.09 18.89
C SER A 43 -25.19 -21.48 19.98
N ASP A 44 -25.45 -20.16 19.92
CA ASP A 44 -26.22 -19.45 20.95
C ASP A 44 -27.65 -19.11 20.52
N GLY A 45 -27.93 -19.20 19.21
CA GLY A 45 -29.26 -19.06 18.62
C GLY A 45 -29.74 -17.61 18.48
N ASN A 46 -28.87 -16.62 18.69
CA ASN A 46 -29.24 -15.21 18.48
C ASN A 46 -28.95 -14.72 17.05
N PHE A 47 -28.11 -15.44 16.29
CA PHE A 47 -27.76 -15.18 14.90
C PHE A 47 -27.27 -13.76 14.63
N SER A 48 -26.76 -13.07 15.65
CA SER A 48 -26.30 -11.68 15.55
C SER A 48 -24.79 -11.60 15.28
N SER A 49 -24.04 -12.63 15.69
CA SER A 49 -22.61 -12.77 15.44
C SER A 49 -22.21 -14.25 15.52
N GLY A 50 -21.08 -14.64 14.92
CA GLY A 50 -20.53 -16.00 15.05
C GLY A 50 -21.28 -17.11 14.30
N ALA A 51 -22.44 -16.85 13.71
CA ALA A 51 -23.16 -17.82 12.89
C ALA A 51 -22.38 -18.19 11.61
N THR A 52 -22.27 -19.49 11.34
CA THR A 52 -21.70 -20.00 10.09
C THR A 52 -22.78 -20.06 9.03
N GLN A 53 -22.45 -19.65 7.81
CA GLN A 53 -23.39 -19.54 6.69
C GLN A 53 -23.04 -20.54 5.60
N TYR A 54 -24.02 -21.33 5.17
CA TYR A 54 -23.90 -22.31 4.10
C TYR A 54 -24.85 -21.92 2.97
N SER A 55 -24.31 -21.61 1.78
CA SER A 55 -25.11 -21.28 0.60
C SER A 55 -25.89 -22.50 0.12
N LEU A 56 -27.15 -22.28 -0.29
CA LEU A 56 -27.96 -23.31 -0.94
C LEU A 56 -27.93 -23.12 -2.46
N GLU A 57 -27.70 -24.22 -3.17
CA GLU A 57 -27.74 -24.30 -4.63
C GLU A 57 -29.12 -24.76 -5.10
N PHE A 58 -29.62 -24.20 -6.19
CA PHE A 58 -30.87 -24.64 -6.79
C PHE A 58 -30.60 -25.76 -7.81
N ASN A 59 -31.03 -26.98 -7.49
CA ASN A 59 -30.87 -28.16 -8.35
C ASN A 59 -32.13 -29.02 -8.31
N ASN A 60 -32.54 -29.58 -9.44
CA ASN A 60 -33.71 -30.48 -9.55
C ASN A 60 -34.98 -29.97 -8.84
N ASN A 61 -35.29 -28.67 -8.98
CA ASN A 61 -36.43 -27.99 -8.34
C ASN A 61 -36.35 -27.79 -6.81
N GLU A 62 -35.21 -28.07 -6.19
CA GLU A 62 -35.00 -27.91 -4.74
C GLU A 62 -33.77 -27.05 -4.45
N TYR A 63 -33.75 -26.39 -3.28
CA TYR A 63 -32.55 -25.75 -2.77
C TYR A 63 -31.82 -26.73 -1.84
N ILE A 64 -30.58 -27.03 -2.16
CA ILE A 64 -29.78 -28.07 -1.50
C ILE A 64 -28.47 -27.45 -1.01
N THR A 65 -28.04 -27.83 0.17
CA THR A 65 -26.68 -27.62 0.66
C THR A 65 -26.21 -28.93 1.26
N GLU A 66 -24.96 -29.31 0.99
CA GLU A 66 -24.37 -30.56 1.46
C GLU A 66 -23.32 -30.26 2.54
N SER A 67 -23.00 -31.26 3.36
CA SER A 67 -21.92 -31.17 4.37
C SER A 67 -22.07 -29.98 5.33
N VAL A 68 -23.29 -29.70 5.78
CA VAL A 68 -23.53 -28.72 6.84
C VAL A 68 -23.05 -29.30 8.16
N ASP A 69 -22.00 -28.73 8.74
CA ASP A 69 -21.55 -29.10 10.07
C ASP A 69 -22.45 -28.48 11.14
N PHE A 70 -23.01 -29.31 12.00
CA PHE A 70 -23.76 -28.89 13.19
C PHE A 70 -23.42 -29.81 14.37
N SER A 71 -23.33 -29.21 15.57
CA SER A 71 -23.15 -29.93 16.84
C SER A 71 -24.46 -29.96 17.63
N ALA A 72 -24.60 -30.95 18.51
CA ALA A 72 -25.72 -31.02 19.44
C ALA A 72 -25.92 -29.69 20.20
N GLY A 73 -27.15 -29.19 20.20
CA GLY A 73 -27.52 -27.93 20.83
C GLY A 73 -27.33 -26.69 19.97
N ASN A 74 -26.81 -26.81 18.74
CA ASN A 74 -26.80 -25.71 17.78
C ASN A 74 -28.23 -25.39 17.29
N TYR A 75 -28.40 -24.13 16.95
CA TYR A 75 -29.58 -23.57 16.35
C TYR A 75 -29.37 -23.43 14.85
N ILE A 76 -30.40 -23.76 14.09
CA ILE A 76 -30.45 -23.61 12.64
C ILE A 76 -31.56 -22.63 12.28
N SER A 77 -31.26 -21.74 11.34
CA SER A 77 -32.28 -20.91 10.68
C SER A 77 -31.97 -20.77 9.19
N PHE A 78 -32.99 -20.43 8.40
CA PHE A 78 -32.78 -20.08 7.00
C PHE A 78 -32.85 -18.57 6.81
N GLY A 79 -31.94 -18.10 5.98
CA GLY A 79 -31.82 -16.69 5.63
C GLY A 79 -31.71 -16.48 4.14
N ILE A 80 -31.62 -15.21 3.80
CA ILE A 80 -31.22 -14.73 2.50
C ILE A 80 -30.00 -13.82 2.64
N LEU A 81 -29.07 -13.93 1.70
CA LEU A 81 -27.91 -13.03 1.60
C LEU A 81 -28.02 -12.12 0.38
N ARG A 82 -27.43 -10.94 0.57
CA ARG A 82 -27.19 -9.94 -0.46
C ARG A 82 -25.69 -9.69 -0.54
N PRO A 83 -25.07 -9.79 -1.72
CA PRO A 83 -23.69 -9.41 -1.92
C PRO A 83 -23.43 -7.99 -1.40
N VAL A 84 -22.43 -7.87 -0.54
CA VAL A 84 -21.93 -6.61 -0.02
C VAL A 84 -20.49 -6.48 -0.49
N VAL A 85 -20.25 -5.54 -1.40
CA VAL A 85 -18.91 -5.20 -1.89
C VAL A 85 -18.32 -4.13 -0.98
N ARG A 86 -17.07 -4.29 -0.56
CA ARG A 86 -16.36 -3.31 0.27
C ARG A 86 -14.85 -3.44 0.12
N PHE A 87 -14.12 -2.41 0.53
CA PHE A 87 -12.69 -2.57 0.80
C PHE A 87 -12.46 -3.43 2.05
N SER A 88 -11.44 -4.28 2.02
CA SER A 88 -11.04 -5.10 3.17
C SER A 88 -9.57 -5.54 3.03
N PRO A 89 -8.61 -4.82 3.66
CA PRO A 89 -8.77 -3.67 4.56
C PRO A 89 -9.20 -2.37 3.86
N SER A 90 -9.54 -1.31 4.63
CA SER A 90 -9.88 0.04 4.14
C SER A 90 -8.69 0.99 4.00
N SER A 91 -7.49 0.53 4.36
CA SER A 91 -6.24 1.21 4.05
C SER A 91 -5.11 0.22 3.87
N SER A 92 -4.09 0.65 3.14
CA SER A 92 -2.83 -0.07 2.95
C SER A 92 -1.74 0.93 2.56
N ASN A 93 -0.49 0.49 2.58
CA ASN A 93 0.64 1.29 2.13
C ASN A 93 1.70 0.38 1.50
N ASP A 94 2.52 0.95 0.63
CA ASP A 94 3.72 0.32 0.08
C ASP A 94 4.75 1.39 -0.28
N SER A 95 5.99 0.97 -0.55
CA SER A 95 7.03 1.85 -1.09
C SER A 95 6.71 2.24 -2.53
N GLU A 96 7.11 3.45 -2.95
CA GLU A 96 7.02 3.88 -4.36
C GLU A 96 7.77 2.94 -5.33
N GLY A 97 8.81 2.25 -4.84
CA GLY A 97 9.50 1.18 -5.54
C GLY A 97 8.70 -0.11 -5.76
N THR A 98 7.51 -0.24 -5.16
CA THR A 98 6.60 -1.38 -5.38
C THR A 98 5.47 -1.02 -6.35
N SER A 99 5.57 -1.51 -7.59
CA SER A 99 4.58 -1.23 -8.64
C SER A 99 4.26 -2.48 -9.48
N PRO A 100 2.97 -2.76 -9.80
CA PRO A 100 1.79 -2.01 -9.37
C PRO A 100 1.41 -2.32 -7.92
N ALA A 101 0.72 -1.37 -7.27
CA ALA A 101 0.10 -1.61 -5.98
C ALA A 101 -1.09 -2.58 -6.11
N SER A 102 -1.49 -3.22 -5.00
CA SER A 102 -2.60 -4.19 -4.98
C SER A 102 -3.62 -3.84 -3.91
N ILE A 103 -4.75 -3.27 -4.33
CA ILE A 103 -5.81 -2.80 -3.42
C ILE A 103 -6.97 -3.79 -3.47
N LYS A 104 -7.20 -4.47 -2.34
CA LYS A 104 -8.16 -5.57 -2.23
C LYS A 104 -9.58 -5.07 -2.02
N VAL A 105 -10.49 -5.53 -2.87
CA VAL A 105 -11.95 -5.38 -2.73
C VAL A 105 -12.56 -6.76 -2.52
N SER A 106 -13.58 -6.87 -1.66
CA SER A 106 -14.15 -8.18 -1.31
C SER A 106 -15.67 -8.18 -1.22
N LEU A 107 -16.25 -9.33 -1.56
CA LEU A 107 -17.61 -9.70 -1.22
C LEU A 107 -17.68 -10.29 0.19
N ASN A 108 -18.81 -10.10 0.88
CA ASN A 108 -19.06 -10.71 2.19
C ASN A 108 -19.36 -12.22 2.16
N HIS A 109 -19.63 -12.79 0.98
CA HIS A 109 -19.81 -14.22 0.75
C HIS A 109 -19.62 -14.52 -0.75
N ILE A 110 -19.43 -15.80 -1.09
CA ILE A 110 -19.42 -16.27 -2.48
C ILE A 110 -20.78 -15.94 -3.11
N SER A 111 -20.77 -15.36 -4.32
CA SER A 111 -22.01 -15.17 -5.09
C SER A 111 -22.18 -16.21 -6.19
N THR A 112 -23.38 -16.76 -6.37
CA THR A 112 -23.73 -17.60 -7.52
C THR A 112 -24.03 -16.79 -8.80
N LYS A 113 -23.92 -15.46 -8.74
CA LYS A 113 -24.14 -14.54 -9.86
C LYS A 113 -22.98 -13.58 -9.95
N THR A 114 -22.72 -13.07 -11.16
CA THR A 114 -21.76 -11.99 -11.36
C THR A 114 -22.18 -10.75 -10.56
N VAL A 115 -21.21 -10.10 -9.92
CA VAL A 115 -21.37 -8.81 -9.24
C VAL A 115 -20.40 -7.82 -9.86
N THR A 116 -20.89 -6.63 -10.23
CA THR A 116 -20.04 -5.52 -10.66
C THR A 116 -20.10 -4.36 -9.68
N VAL A 117 -19.02 -3.59 -9.60
CA VAL A 117 -18.94 -2.32 -8.86
C VAL A 117 -17.97 -1.39 -9.59
N ASP A 118 -18.32 -0.13 -9.72
CA ASP A 118 -17.42 0.88 -10.27
C ASP A 118 -16.46 1.39 -9.20
N TYR A 119 -15.26 1.79 -9.60
CA TYR A 119 -14.30 2.46 -8.73
C TYR A 119 -13.73 3.70 -9.41
N SER A 120 -13.38 4.69 -8.60
CA SER A 120 -12.67 5.88 -9.08
C SER A 120 -11.69 6.41 -8.04
N ALA A 121 -10.57 6.96 -8.51
CA ALA A 121 -9.74 7.82 -7.68
C ALA A 121 -10.51 9.12 -7.41
N THR A 122 -10.73 9.43 -6.14
CA THR A 122 -11.61 10.52 -5.69
C THR A 122 -10.89 11.62 -4.92
N GLY A 123 -9.60 11.44 -4.65
CA GLY A 123 -8.77 12.41 -3.96
C GLY A 123 -7.50 11.75 -3.43
N GLY A 124 -6.88 12.41 -2.45
CA GLY A 124 -5.55 12.07 -1.96
C GLY A 124 -4.61 13.25 -2.11
N THR A 125 -3.35 13.05 -1.73
CA THR A 125 -2.27 14.04 -1.95
C THR A 125 -1.44 13.71 -3.18
N ALA A 126 -1.37 12.43 -3.56
CA ALA A 126 -0.68 11.98 -4.75
C ALA A 126 -1.42 12.43 -6.02
N THR A 127 -0.67 12.72 -7.06
CA THR A 127 -1.05 13.20 -8.38
C THR A 127 -1.06 12.03 -9.37
N ASN A 128 -2.17 11.90 -10.10
CA ASN A 128 -2.34 10.88 -11.15
C ASN A 128 -1.60 11.31 -12.45
N ASP A 129 -1.93 10.70 -13.58
CA ASP A 129 -1.40 11.04 -14.91
C ASP A 129 0.14 10.87 -15.00
N SER A 130 0.65 9.79 -14.40
CA SER A 130 2.08 9.43 -14.40
C SER A 130 3.00 10.40 -13.65
N THR A 131 2.46 11.15 -12.68
CA THR A 131 3.29 11.92 -11.73
C THR A 131 3.68 10.99 -10.58
N ASP A 132 2.74 10.66 -9.68
CA ASP A 132 3.01 9.80 -8.52
C ASP A 132 2.37 8.41 -8.73
N TYR A 133 1.27 8.36 -9.49
CA TYR A 133 0.64 7.12 -9.93
C TYR A 133 -0.09 7.27 -11.27
N ASP A 134 -0.49 6.13 -11.85
CA ASP A 134 -1.43 6.02 -12.96
C ASP A 134 -2.58 5.05 -12.60
N LEU A 135 -3.81 5.55 -12.63
CA LEU A 135 -5.03 4.77 -12.40
C LEU A 135 -6.22 5.38 -13.13
N ASP A 136 -6.73 4.65 -14.12
CA ASP A 136 -8.01 4.93 -14.74
C ASP A 136 -9.19 4.52 -13.83
N ASN A 137 -10.27 5.29 -13.88
CA ASN A 137 -11.55 4.87 -13.32
C ASN A 137 -12.06 3.64 -14.06
N GLY A 138 -12.66 2.68 -13.34
CA GLY A 138 -13.02 1.40 -13.92
C GLY A 138 -14.17 0.70 -13.22
N SER A 139 -14.36 -0.57 -13.57
CA SER A 139 -15.37 -1.45 -12.98
C SER A 139 -14.74 -2.79 -12.64
N LEU A 140 -14.91 -3.23 -11.39
CA LEU A 140 -14.54 -4.58 -10.97
C LEU A 140 -15.68 -5.54 -11.29
N THR A 141 -15.33 -6.74 -11.74
CA THR A 141 -16.28 -7.81 -12.03
C THR A 141 -15.90 -9.05 -11.23
N PHE A 142 -16.69 -9.36 -10.21
CA PHE A 142 -16.61 -10.63 -9.49
C PHE A 142 -17.43 -11.66 -10.28
N LEU A 143 -16.79 -12.68 -10.84
CA LEU A 143 -17.54 -13.77 -11.48
C LEU A 143 -18.23 -14.62 -10.41
N ALA A 144 -19.18 -15.46 -10.84
CA ALA A 144 -19.82 -16.39 -9.91
C ALA A 144 -18.75 -17.32 -9.30
N GLY A 145 -18.70 -17.40 -7.96
CA GLY A 145 -17.66 -18.11 -7.22
C GLY A 145 -16.59 -17.19 -6.60
N ASP A 146 -16.35 -16.01 -7.18
CA ASP A 146 -15.29 -15.11 -6.72
C ASP A 146 -15.75 -14.33 -5.49
N THR A 147 -14.80 -14.00 -4.62
CA THR A 147 -15.04 -13.17 -3.43
C THR A 147 -14.07 -12.02 -3.29
N VAL A 148 -13.03 -11.97 -4.13
CA VAL A 148 -11.96 -11.00 -4.04
C VAL A 148 -11.60 -10.55 -5.45
N GLU A 149 -11.48 -9.24 -5.61
CA GLU A 149 -10.92 -8.61 -6.80
C GLU A 149 -9.94 -7.52 -6.36
N TYR A 150 -9.09 -7.06 -7.28
CA TYR A 150 -8.04 -6.08 -6.99
C TYR A 150 -8.12 -4.89 -7.93
N ILE A 151 -7.90 -3.70 -7.36
CA ILE A 151 -7.59 -2.48 -8.11
C ILE A 151 -6.06 -2.34 -8.08
N THR A 152 -5.45 -2.12 -9.23
CA THR A 152 -3.98 -2.12 -9.38
C THR A 152 -3.47 -0.81 -9.98
N PRO A 153 -3.36 0.27 -9.19
CA PRO A 153 -2.71 1.49 -9.66
C PRO A 153 -1.23 1.21 -9.94
N VAL A 154 -0.71 1.76 -11.04
CA VAL A 154 0.73 1.78 -11.32
C VAL A 154 1.34 2.89 -10.48
N ILE A 155 2.27 2.57 -9.60
CA ILE A 155 3.02 3.55 -8.82
C ILE A 155 4.24 3.98 -9.62
N ILE A 156 4.53 5.28 -9.63
CA ILE A 156 5.71 5.85 -10.28
C ILE A 156 6.79 5.97 -9.20
N ASN A 157 7.98 5.45 -9.50
CA ASN A 157 9.15 5.58 -8.65
C ASN A 157 10.13 6.55 -9.32
N ASP A 158 10.67 7.50 -8.59
CA ASP A 158 11.69 8.41 -9.10
C ASP A 158 12.97 8.49 -8.24
N THR A 159 13.55 9.68 -8.09
CA THR A 159 14.78 9.92 -7.33
C THR A 159 14.69 11.18 -6.45
N ILE A 160 13.49 11.77 -6.39
CA ILE A 160 13.20 13.02 -5.72
C ILE A 160 12.67 12.68 -4.35
N LYS A 161 13.30 13.22 -3.31
CA LYS A 161 12.75 13.09 -1.95
C LYS A 161 11.44 13.87 -1.82
N GLU A 162 10.39 13.14 -1.52
CA GLU A 162 9.04 13.58 -1.26
C GLU A 162 8.59 13.21 0.17
N SER A 163 7.42 13.71 0.55
CA SER A 163 6.70 13.28 1.76
C SER A 163 5.76 12.13 1.40
N GLU A 164 5.39 11.29 2.38
CA GLU A 164 4.36 10.25 2.15
C GLU A 164 3.10 10.83 1.51
N GLU A 165 2.64 10.19 0.44
CA GLU A 165 1.50 10.64 -0.33
C GLU A 165 0.36 9.62 -0.31
N THR A 166 -0.85 10.03 -0.70
CA THR A 166 -2.04 9.17 -0.60
C THR A 166 -2.88 9.18 -1.87
N ILE A 167 -3.48 8.02 -2.17
CA ILE A 167 -4.55 7.84 -3.15
C ILE A 167 -5.82 7.44 -2.39
N ILE A 168 -6.93 8.17 -2.60
CA ILE A 168 -8.24 7.85 -2.03
C ILE A 168 -9.16 7.31 -3.12
N ILE A 169 -9.49 6.03 -3.05
CA ILE A 169 -10.33 5.33 -4.03
C ILE A 169 -11.72 5.08 -3.43
N SER A 170 -12.78 5.35 -4.20
CA SER A 170 -14.17 5.13 -3.78
C SER A 170 -14.87 4.11 -4.67
N LEU A 171 -15.74 3.29 -4.07
CA LEU A 171 -16.65 2.39 -4.79
C LEU A 171 -17.98 3.11 -5.12
N SER A 172 -18.56 2.82 -6.28
CA SER A 172 -19.87 3.34 -6.70
C SER A 172 -20.62 2.35 -7.60
N ASN A 173 -21.89 2.64 -7.91
CA ASN A 173 -22.71 1.91 -8.88
C ASN A 173 -22.63 0.36 -8.80
N PRO A 174 -22.91 -0.27 -7.64
CA PRO A 174 -22.96 -1.72 -7.60
C PRO A 174 -24.07 -2.24 -8.54
N SER A 175 -23.84 -3.40 -9.14
CA SER A 175 -24.89 -4.16 -9.84
C SER A 175 -26.15 -4.32 -8.96
N SER A 176 -27.33 -4.45 -9.58
CA SER A 176 -28.63 -4.44 -8.87
C SER A 176 -28.81 -5.55 -7.83
N ASN A 177 -28.00 -6.59 -7.90
CA ASN A 177 -27.96 -7.70 -6.96
C ASN A 177 -26.96 -7.51 -5.81
N ALA A 178 -26.32 -6.34 -5.68
CA ALA A 178 -25.34 -6.04 -4.66
C ALA A 178 -25.57 -4.67 -4.02
N ILE A 179 -24.96 -4.45 -2.87
CA ILE A 179 -24.80 -3.12 -2.26
C ILE A 179 -23.34 -2.88 -1.90
N ILE A 180 -22.98 -1.62 -1.70
CA ILE A 180 -21.70 -1.26 -1.10
C ILE A 180 -21.82 -1.31 0.43
N GLY A 181 -20.82 -1.88 1.10
CA GLY A 181 -20.73 -1.98 2.55
C GLY A 181 -20.33 -0.66 3.23
N ALA A 182 -19.93 -0.75 4.50
CA ALA A 182 -19.51 0.41 5.28
C ALA A 182 -18.19 1.02 4.79
N ASP A 183 -17.24 0.17 4.38
CA ASP A 183 -15.93 0.59 3.88
C ASP A 183 -16.01 0.91 2.39
N THR A 184 -16.60 2.07 2.08
CA THR A 184 -16.84 2.56 0.70
C THR A 184 -15.60 3.18 0.07
N THR A 185 -14.61 3.55 0.89
CA THR A 185 -13.37 4.22 0.47
C THR A 185 -12.14 3.46 0.96
N HIS A 186 -11.07 3.49 0.17
CA HIS A 186 -9.75 2.99 0.54
C HIS A 186 -8.72 4.10 0.46
N THR A 187 -7.86 4.20 1.47
CA THR A 187 -6.69 5.07 1.43
C THR A 187 -5.44 4.22 1.23
N PHE A 188 -4.80 4.38 0.08
CA PHE A 188 -3.48 3.81 -0.20
C PHE A 188 -2.42 4.87 0.05
N THR A 189 -1.42 4.59 0.88
CA THR A 189 -0.27 5.50 1.10
C THR A 189 0.93 5.03 0.30
N ILE A 190 1.53 5.93 -0.48
CA ILE A 190 2.80 5.75 -1.17
C ILE A 190 3.89 6.25 -0.22
N ASN A 191 4.78 5.36 0.19
CA ASN A 191 5.92 5.70 1.04
C ASN A 191 7.13 5.99 0.14
N ASP A 192 7.64 7.20 0.23
CA ASP A 192 8.86 7.59 -0.47
C ASP A 192 10.07 6.78 0.03
N ASP A 193 10.87 6.26 -0.90
CA ASP A 193 12.09 5.48 -0.61
C ASP A 193 13.40 6.20 -0.96
N ASP A 194 13.29 7.47 -1.34
CA ASP A 194 14.39 8.33 -1.72
C ASP A 194 15.08 9.03 -0.55
N ASN A 195 16.29 9.51 -0.85
CA ASN A 195 17.14 10.24 0.09
C ASN A 195 17.31 11.70 -0.33
N SER A 196 17.41 12.59 0.65
CA SER A 196 17.80 13.98 0.36
C SER A 196 19.22 14.04 -0.19
N ARG A 197 19.44 14.91 -1.18
CA ARG A 197 20.79 15.21 -1.68
C ARG A 197 21.60 15.94 -0.62
N THR A 198 22.83 15.49 -0.39
CA THR A 198 23.80 16.09 0.51
C THR A 198 25.11 16.35 -0.21
N ILE A 199 25.85 17.34 0.28
CA ILE A 199 27.23 17.65 -0.12
C ILE A 199 28.07 17.79 1.14
N GLN A 200 29.24 17.14 1.16
CA GLN A 200 30.11 17.08 2.33
C GLN A 200 31.58 16.91 1.94
N PHE A 201 32.49 17.17 2.87
CA PHE A 201 33.87 16.71 2.74
C PHE A 201 33.96 15.20 2.99
N SER A 202 34.84 14.51 2.27
CA SER A 202 35.10 13.07 2.47
C SER A 202 35.67 12.76 3.87
N VAL A 203 36.42 13.71 4.43
CA VAL A 203 37.00 13.66 5.78
C VAL A 203 36.80 15.00 6.49
N THR A 204 36.65 14.96 7.81
CA THR A 204 36.44 16.18 8.63
C THR A 204 37.75 16.81 9.09
N THR A 205 38.85 16.08 9.02
CA THR A 205 40.19 16.50 9.45
C THR A 205 41.22 15.80 8.59
N ASP A 206 42.24 16.53 8.17
CA ASP A 206 43.44 15.98 7.54
C ASP A 206 44.68 16.71 8.07
N ASN A 207 45.86 16.21 7.78
CA ASN A 207 47.14 16.84 8.12
C ASN A 207 48.16 16.60 7.01
N ALA A 208 49.07 17.55 6.88
CA ALA A 208 50.15 17.52 5.92
C ALA A 208 51.38 18.22 6.52
N ASP A 209 52.56 17.72 6.16
CA ASP A 209 53.81 18.42 6.41
C ASP A 209 53.95 19.60 5.42
N GLU A 210 54.64 20.66 5.82
CA GLU A 210 54.85 21.87 5.00
C GLU A 210 55.54 21.58 3.65
N ASP A 211 56.36 20.53 3.60
CA ASP A 211 57.10 20.10 2.41
C ASP A 211 56.25 19.27 1.42
N LYS A 212 54.97 19.00 1.72
CA LYS A 212 54.06 18.24 0.85
C LYS A 212 53.86 18.92 -0.51
N GLY A 213 53.97 20.25 -0.55
CA GLY A 213 53.83 21.06 -1.75
C GLY A 213 52.40 21.19 -2.23
N GLN A 214 51.78 20.12 -2.76
CA GLN A 214 50.39 20.13 -3.20
C GLN A 214 49.52 19.19 -2.36
N ASP A 215 48.37 19.69 -1.94
CA ASP A 215 47.36 18.93 -1.22
C ASP A 215 45.96 19.04 -1.84
N THR A 216 45.08 18.14 -1.43
CA THR A 216 43.74 18.00 -1.98
C THR A 216 42.69 17.79 -0.90
N ILE A 217 41.55 18.45 -1.03
CA ILE A 217 40.34 18.18 -0.25
C ILE A 217 39.30 17.56 -1.20
N VAL A 218 38.82 16.36 -0.88
CA VAL A 218 37.76 15.71 -1.66
C VAL A 218 36.39 16.13 -1.10
N VAL A 219 35.56 16.66 -1.99
CA VAL A 219 34.15 16.98 -1.75
C VAL A 219 33.29 15.92 -2.43
N GLU A 220 32.31 15.38 -1.71
CA GLU A 220 31.46 14.29 -2.16
C GLU A 220 29.98 14.67 -2.05
N ILE A 221 29.17 14.11 -2.95
CA ILE A 221 27.71 14.11 -2.89
C ILE A 221 27.19 12.68 -2.79
N ASN A 222 26.08 12.47 -2.08
CA ASN A 222 25.52 11.14 -1.85
C ASN A 222 24.73 10.56 -3.03
N LEU A 223 24.27 11.41 -3.95
CA LEU A 223 23.45 11.02 -5.10
C LEU A 223 24.01 11.65 -6.38
N ILE A 224 24.13 10.84 -7.43
CA ILE A 224 24.58 11.27 -8.76
C ILE A 224 23.46 12.03 -9.47
N ASP A 225 23.81 13.16 -10.08
CA ASP A 225 22.92 13.91 -10.98
C ASP A 225 23.56 13.88 -12.38
N ASN A 226 22.89 13.27 -13.35
CA ASN A 226 23.45 13.10 -14.70
C ASN A 226 23.23 14.31 -15.61
N ASP A 227 22.42 15.27 -15.18
CA ASP A 227 21.98 16.40 -16.02
C ASP A 227 22.49 17.75 -15.50
N HIS A 228 22.72 17.88 -14.19
CA HIS A 228 23.10 19.15 -13.55
C HIS A 228 24.34 19.02 -12.65
N HIS A 229 25.05 20.13 -12.50
CA HIS A 229 26.15 20.24 -11.55
C HIS A 229 25.64 20.59 -10.16
N THR A 230 26.29 20.05 -9.12
CA THR A 230 26.08 20.50 -7.73
C THR A 230 27.17 21.49 -7.36
N THR A 231 26.79 22.70 -6.94
CA THR A 231 27.75 23.71 -6.49
C THR A 231 27.61 24.01 -5.01
N SER A 232 28.73 24.26 -4.32
CA SER A 232 28.73 24.76 -2.95
C SER A 232 29.85 25.77 -2.76
N ASP A 233 29.54 26.87 -2.07
CA ASP A 233 30.52 27.86 -1.69
C ASP A 233 31.25 27.40 -0.42
N TYR A 234 32.57 27.58 -0.40
CA TYR A 234 33.41 27.29 0.75
C TYR A 234 34.21 28.52 1.14
N THR A 235 34.41 28.68 2.45
CA THR A 235 35.25 29.73 3.04
C THR A 235 36.46 29.11 3.70
N ILE A 236 37.56 29.85 3.74
CA ILE A 236 38.77 29.42 4.43
C ILE A 236 38.97 30.27 5.69
N THR A 237 39.21 29.60 6.81
CA THR A 237 39.49 30.18 8.12
C THR A 237 40.47 29.28 8.85
N GLY A 238 41.27 29.81 9.75
CA GLY A 238 42.25 29.02 10.47
C GLY A 238 43.24 29.91 11.21
N THR A 239 44.29 29.30 11.74
CA THR A 239 45.50 30.00 12.22
C THR A 239 46.49 30.21 11.08
N ALA A 240 46.54 29.31 10.10
CA ALA A 240 47.39 29.46 8.92
C ALA A 240 46.95 30.65 8.06
N THR A 241 47.93 31.32 7.46
CA THR A 241 47.80 32.51 6.62
C THR A 241 47.80 32.14 5.14
N GLY A 242 46.70 32.43 4.45
CA GLY A 242 46.58 32.22 3.01
C GLY A 242 47.35 33.25 2.17
N SER A 243 47.04 33.29 0.87
CA SER A 243 47.67 34.20 -0.13
C SER A 243 49.16 33.94 -0.39
N GLY A 244 49.63 32.75 -0.07
CA GLY A 244 50.98 32.32 -0.41
C GLY A 244 52.03 32.54 0.69
N GLU A 245 51.61 32.86 1.92
CA GLU A 245 52.47 32.66 3.10
C GLU A 245 52.50 31.15 3.40
N ASP A 246 51.46 30.58 4.01
CA ASP A 246 51.44 29.16 4.39
C ASP A 246 50.74 28.29 3.33
N TYR A 247 49.70 28.85 2.68
CA TYR A 247 48.98 28.15 1.62
C TYR A 247 48.37 29.12 0.57
N THR A 248 47.96 28.56 -0.58
CA THR A 248 47.48 29.33 -1.76
C THR A 248 45.98 29.24 -2.05
N LEU A 249 45.22 28.50 -1.24
CA LEU A 249 43.77 28.35 -1.39
C LEU A 249 43.01 29.64 -1.05
N ALA A 250 42.07 30.03 -1.90
CA ALA A 250 41.13 31.12 -1.64
C ALA A 250 39.72 30.56 -1.44
N ALA A 251 38.85 31.32 -0.76
CA ALA A 251 37.43 31.02 -0.73
C ALA A 251 36.86 31.00 -2.16
N GLY A 252 35.88 30.12 -2.42
CA GLY A 252 35.36 29.95 -3.76
C GLY A 252 34.17 29.01 -3.80
N THR A 253 33.86 28.54 -5.00
CA THR A 253 32.76 27.60 -5.25
C THR A 253 33.34 26.31 -5.79
N ILE A 254 33.05 25.18 -5.15
CA ILE A 254 33.31 23.85 -5.70
C ILE A 254 32.11 23.41 -6.54
N SER A 255 32.35 22.76 -7.67
CA SER A 255 31.32 22.24 -8.57
C SER A 255 31.54 20.75 -8.80
N VAL A 256 30.67 19.89 -8.28
CA VAL A 256 30.63 18.47 -8.65
C VAL A 256 29.86 18.36 -9.96
N TYR A 257 30.55 17.96 -11.02
CA TYR A 257 30.01 17.91 -12.39
C TYR A 257 28.98 16.79 -12.55
N ALA A 258 28.12 16.93 -13.56
CA ALA A 258 27.08 15.96 -13.86
C ALA A 258 27.70 14.59 -14.18
N GLY A 259 27.12 13.52 -13.65
CA GLY A 259 27.61 12.17 -13.76
C GLY A 259 28.76 11.81 -12.79
N TYR A 260 29.13 12.71 -11.88
CA TYR A 260 30.14 12.47 -10.85
C TYR A 260 29.55 12.61 -9.45
N THR A 261 30.10 11.86 -8.49
CA THR A 261 29.75 11.95 -7.06
C THR A 261 30.81 12.68 -6.23
N SER A 262 31.89 13.14 -6.85
CA SER A 262 32.94 13.88 -6.15
C SER A 262 33.66 14.87 -7.05
N ASN A 263 34.28 15.85 -6.43
CA ASN A 263 35.30 16.69 -7.05
C ASN A 263 36.37 17.06 -6.01
N ILE A 264 37.54 17.46 -6.49
CA ILE A 264 38.69 17.78 -5.66
C ILE A 264 38.94 19.29 -5.67
N ILE A 265 39.19 19.85 -4.49
CA ILE A 265 39.80 21.16 -4.32
C ILE A 265 41.30 20.90 -4.18
N THR A 266 42.11 21.53 -5.03
CA THR A 266 43.57 21.41 -5.00
C THR A 266 44.18 22.74 -4.60
N PHE A 267 45.17 22.70 -3.71
CA PHE A 267 45.90 23.88 -3.26
C PHE A 267 47.36 23.53 -2.97
N ASN A 268 48.21 24.55 -2.95
CA ASN A 268 49.59 24.37 -2.51
C ASN A 268 49.75 24.78 -1.06
N ILE A 269 50.54 23.99 -0.34
CA ILE A 269 51.18 24.29 0.94
C ILE A 269 52.58 24.80 0.60
N ASN A 270 52.99 25.88 1.25
CA ASN A 270 54.28 26.49 1.01
C ASN A 270 55.24 26.10 2.13
N ASP A 271 56.35 25.50 1.73
CA ASP A 271 57.51 25.26 2.59
C ASP A 271 58.36 26.53 2.65
N ASP A 272 58.63 27.03 3.86
CA ASP A 272 59.46 28.21 4.07
C ASP A 272 60.75 27.88 4.85
N ASN A 273 61.33 28.81 5.62
CA ASN A 273 62.52 28.51 6.44
C ASN A 273 62.32 28.91 7.91
N LEU A 274 61.09 29.18 8.31
CA LEU A 274 60.69 29.50 9.67
C LEU A 274 60.35 28.19 10.40
N ASP A 275 60.67 28.15 11.68
CA ASP A 275 60.25 27.06 12.58
C ASP A 275 59.04 27.58 13.33
N GLU A 276 57.88 27.05 13.00
CA GLU A 276 56.57 27.51 13.47
C GLU A 276 55.85 26.42 14.28
N ASP A 277 54.84 26.82 15.06
CA ASP A 277 53.95 25.85 15.72
C ASP A 277 52.97 25.27 14.68
N ASN A 278 52.44 24.06 14.93
CA ASN A 278 51.42 23.48 14.05
C ASN A 278 50.19 24.39 13.89
N GLU A 279 49.76 24.59 12.65
CA GLU A 279 48.63 25.43 12.28
C GLU A 279 47.43 24.61 11.75
N THR A 280 46.24 25.23 11.76
CA THR A 280 44.99 24.67 11.21
C THR A 280 44.32 25.64 10.25
#